data_AF-A0A519KYA6-F1
#
_entry.id   AF-A0A519KYA6-F1
#
_cell.length_a   1.000
_cell.length_b   1.000
_cell.length_c   1.000
_cell.angle_alpha   90.00
_cell.angle_beta   90.00
_cell.angle_gamma   90.00
#
_symmetry.space_group_name_H-M   'P 1'
#
loop_
_entity.id
_entity.type
_entity.pdbx_description
1 polymer ?
#
loop_
_entity_poly.entity_id
_entity_poly.type
_entity_poly.pdbx_seq_one_letter_code
_entity_poly.pdbx_strand_id
1 'polypeptide(L)'
;LFIWPSLALATKRAHDRDRNARLTIGLLIAAWVLSFAPGSIYDGMFSSRWTETPLDAALAALGVGATLAKLWLIITLGFLDGTQGPNRFGPSPKGGEDDGAVSVG
;
A
#
# COMPACT_ATOMS: atom_id res chain seq x y z
N LEU A 1 -16.94 4.14 -5.87
CA LEU A 1 -16.91 4.04 -7.35
C LEU A 1 -15.50 3.90 -7.97
N PHE A 2 -14.40 3.90 -7.19
CA PHE A 2 -13.02 3.79 -7.73
C PHE A 2 -12.21 2.60 -7.19
N ILE A 3 -12.84 1.60 -6.56
CA ILE A 3 -12.08 0.49 -5.97
C ILE A 3 -11.41 -0.40 -7.02
N TRP A 4 -12.10 -0.65 -8.15
CA TRP A 4 -11.57 -1.52 -9.21
C TRP A 4 -10.28 -0.98 -9.86
N PRO A 5 -10.21 0.28 -10.33
CA PRO A 5 -8.95 0.86 -10.82
C PRO A 5 -7.83 0.84 -9.78
N SER A 6 -8.14 1.13 -8.51
CA SER A 6 -7.17 1.13 -7.42
C SER A 6 -6.61 -0.28 -7.13
N LEU A 7 -7.46 -1.30 -7.16
CA LEU A 7 -7.04 -2.70 -7.01
C LEU A 7 -6.18 -3.17 -8.20
N ALA A 8 -6.56 -2.82 -9.42
CA ALA A 8 -5.79 -3.16 -10.62
C ALA A 8 -4.40 -2.50 -10.58
N LEU A 9 -4.34 -1.21 -10.23
CA LEU A 9 -3.07 -0.47 -10.07
C LEU A 9 -2.21 -1.08 -8.96
N ALA A 10 -2.79 -1.37 -7.80
CA ALA A 10 -2.08 -1.96 -6.67
C ALA A 10 -1.49 -3.33 -7.00
N THR A 11 -2.26 -4.15 -7.72
CA THR A 11 -1.82 -5.48 -8.19
C THR A 11 -0.65 -5.35 -9.15
N LYS A 12 -0.78 -4.47 -10.16
CA LYS A 12 0.29 -4.19 -11.11
C LYS A 12 1.57 -3.74 -10.40
N ARG A 13 1.50 -2.75 -9.52
CA ARG A 13 2.67 -2.20 -8.81
C ARG A 13 3.31 -3.18 -7.81
N ALA A 14 2.54 -4.13 -7.27
CA ALA A 14 3.10 -5.22 -6.48
C ALA A 14 3.88 -6.19 -7.37
N HIS A 15 3.34 -6.53 -8.55
CA HIS A 15 4.01 -7.38 -9.53
C HIS A 15 5.24 -6.69 -10.13
N ASP A 16 5.18 -5.39 -10.40
CA ASP A 16 6.33 -4.59 -10.85
C ASP A 16 7.52 -4.70 -9.89
N ARG A 17 7.33 -5.13 -8.64
CA ARG A 17 8.39 -5.34 -7.63
C ARG A 17 8.71 -6.80 -7.36
N ASP A 18 8.28 -7.70 -8.23
CA ASP A 18 8.48 -9.14 -8.09
C ASP A 18 7.88 -9.73 -6.79
N ARG A 19 6.80 -9.11 -6.27
CA ARG A 19 6.11 -9.56 -5.04
C ARG A 19 4.68 -10.00 -5.33
N ASN A 20 4.15 -10.89 -4.49
CA ASN A 20 2.73 -11.21 -4.53
C ASN A 20 1.89 -9.98 -4.10
N ALA A 21 0.74 -9.78 -4.76
CA ALA A 21 -0.12 -8.63 -4.49
C ALA A 21 -1.04 -8.79 -3.26
N ARG A 22 -1.00 -9.94 -2.57
CA ARG A 22 -2.00 -10.31 -1.55
C ARG A 22 -2.07 -9.31 -0.40
N LEU A 23 -0.91 -8.97 0.17
CA LEU A 23 -0.83 -8.00 1.26
C LEU A 23 -1.31 -6.62 0.80
N THR A 24 -0.84 -6.16 -0.36
CA THR A 24 -1.20 -4.84 -0.91
C THR A 24 -2.71 -4.74 -1.20
N ILE A 25 -3.30 -5.77 -1.81
CA ILE A 25 -4.75 -5.87 -2.05
C ILE A 25 -5.50 -5.90 -0.72
N GLY A 26 -5.08 -6.72 0.23
CA GLY A 26 -5.70 -6.85 1.54
C GLY A 26 -5.70 -5.51 2.30
N LEU A 27 -4.57 -4.80 2.31
CA LEU A 27 -4.45 -3.48 2.93
C LEU A 27 -5.32 -2.43 2.20
N LEU A 28 -5.43 -2.49 0.87
CA LEU A 28 -6.24 -1.55 0.11
C LEU A 28 -7.74 -1.76 0.34
N ILE A 29 -8.19 -3.02 0.40
CA ILE A 29 -9.56 -3.37 0.78
C ILE A 29 -9.83 -2.94 2.22
N ALA A 30 -8.92 -3.25 3.16
CA ALA A 30 -9.06 -2.84 4.55
C ALA A 30 -9.15 -1.32 4.70
N ALA A 31 -8.30 -0.56 4.00
CA ALA A 31 -8.34 0.90 4.00
C ALA A 31 -9.66 1.45 3.41
N TRP A 32 -10.19 0.80 2.37
CA TRP A 32 -11.48 1.17 1.79
C TRP A 32 -12.64 0.87 2.75
N VAL A 33 -12.68 -0.30 3.38
CA VAL A 33 -13.67 -0.66 4.39
C VAL A 33 -13.62 0.29 5.58
N LEU A 34 -12.41 0.59 6.08
CA LEU A 34 -12.23 1.51 7.18
C LEU A 34 -12.70 2.93 6.84
N SER A 35 -12.75 3.32 5.57
CA SER A 35 -13.31 4.62 5.17
C SER A 35 -14.82 4.73 5.46
N PHE A 36 -15.51 3.60 5.68
CA PHE A 36 -16.89 3.53 6.15
C PHE A 36 -17.00 3.27 7.65
N ALA A 37 -15.89 3.20 8.38
CA ALA A 37 -15.90 2.98 9.81
C ALA A 37 -16.61 4.13 10.54
N PRO A 38 -17.32 3.84 11.65
CA PRO A 38 -17.92 4.86 12.49
C PRO A 38 -16.90 5.93 12.91
N GLY A 39 -17.35 7.17 13.04
CA GLY A 39 -16.53 8.31 13.44
C GLY A 39 -15.74 8.09 14.73
N SER A 40 -16.23 7.22 15.64
CA SER A 40 -15.55 6.84 16.88
C SER A 40 -14.15 6.25 16.69
N ILE A 41 -13.88 5.56 15.56
CA ILE A 41 -12.52 5.06 15.26
C ILE A 41 -11.56 6.22 14.95
N TYR A 42 -12.07 7.28 14.33
CA TYR A 42 -11.29 8.47 14.01
C TYR A 42 -11.20 9.44 15.20
N ASP A 43 -12.28 9.57 15.99
CA ASP A 43 -12.30 10.34 17.23
C ASP A 43 -11.34 9.75 18.26
N GLY A 44 -11.25 8.41 18.37
CA GLY A 44 -10.23 7.77 19.22
C GLY A 44 -8.79 8.14 18.83
N MET A 45 -8.53 8.44 17.55
CA MET A 45 -7.20 8.82 17.06
C MET A 45 -6.84 10.29 17.34
N PHE A 46 -7.82 11.20 17.40
CA PHE A 46 -7.59 12.66 17.46
C PHE A 46 -8.26 13.39 18.63
N SER A 47 -9.03 12.71 19.47
CA SER A 47 -9.69 13.37 20.60
C SER A 47 -8.73 13.66 21.75
N SER A 48 -8.91 14.83 22.37
CA SER A 48 -8.19 15.25 23.59
C SER A 48 -8.71 14.58 24.87
N ARG A 49 -9.69 13.69 24.74
CA ARG A 49 -10.11 12.77 25.80
C ARG A 49 -9.05 11.68 25.86
N TRP A 50 -8.02 11.88 26.67
CA TRP A 50 -7.05 10.85 27.03
C TRP A 50 -7.81 9.53 27.24
N THR A 51 -7.43 8.47 26.53
CA THR A 51 -8.23 7.24 26.38
C THR A 51 -8.72 6.70 27.73
N GLU A 52 -9.97 7.02 28.08
CA GLU A 52 -10.54 6.74 29.40
C GLU A 52 -10.83 5.24 29.58
N THR A 53 -10.98 4.50 28.48
CA THR A 53 -11.25 3.07 28.48
C THR A 53 -10.25 2.26 27.65
N PRO A 54 -10.03 0.96 27.97
CA PRO A 54 -9.22 0.07 27.14
C PRO A 54 -9.72 -0.09 25.71
N LEU A 55 -11.04 -0.01 25.50
CA LEU A 55 -11.64 -0.07 24.17
C LEU A 55 -11.25 1.16 23.33
N ASP A 56 -11.30 2.34 23.92
CA ASP A 56 -10.91 3.58 23.22
C ASP A 56 -9.43 3.55 22.82
N ALA A 57 -8.56 3.04 23.70
CA ALA A 57 -7.15 2.84 23.38
C ALA A 57 -6.93 1.85 22.23
N ALA A 58 -7.69 0.74 22.20
CA ALA A 58 -7.61 -0.24 21.11
C ALA A 58 -8.09 0.33 19.77
N LEU A 59 -9.18 1.12 19.76
CA LEU A 59 -9.70 1.78 18.56
C LEU A 59 -8.74 2.87 18.05
N ALA A 60 -8.14 3.64 18.96
CA ALA A 60 -7.10 4.61 18.63
C ALA A 60 -5.88 3.93 17.97
N ALA A 61 -5.40 2.83 18.55
CA ALA A 61 -4.29 2.04 18.00
C ALA A 61 -4.61 1.47 16.61
N LEU A 62 -5.84 0.98 16.41
CA LEU A 62 -6.33 0.52 15.11
C LEU A 62 -6.33 1.67 14.08
N GLY A 63 -6.81 2.85 14.47
CA GLY A 63 -6.81 4.05 13.64
C GLY A 63 -5.41 4.49 13.22
N VAL A 64 -4.47 4.50 14.15
CA VAL A 64 -3.05 4.80 13.88
C VAL A 64 -2.45 3.75 12.95
N GLY A 65 -2.62 2.45 13.25
CA GLY A 65 -2.11 1.36 12.42
C GLY A 65 -2.63 1.42 10.98
N ALA A 66 -3.92 1.72 10.81
CA ALA A 66 -4.52 1.89 9.50
C ALA A 66 -4.02 3.15 8.76
N THR A 67 -3.70 4.22 9.48
CA THR A 67 -3.09 5.42 8.91
C THR A 67 -1.67 5.14 8.42
N LEU A 68 -0.88 4.40 9.19
CA LEU A 68 0.45 3.95 8.76
C LEU A 68 0.37 3.03 7.53
N ALA A 69 -0.60 2.10 7.49
CA ALA A 69 -0.83 1.25 6.33
C ALA A 69 -1.19 2.06 5.06
N LYS A 70 -2.02 3.09 5.20
CA LYS A 70 -2.34 4.02 4.10
C LYS A 70 -1.12 4.78 3.60
N LEU A 71 -0.27 5.29 4.51
CA LEU A 71 0.99 5.94 4.14
C LEU A 71 1.92 4.98 3.41
N TRP A 72 2.06 3.75 3.91
CA TRP A 72 2.84 2.71 3.24
C TRP A 72 2.31 2.41 1.84
N LEU A 73 0.99 2.31 1.66
CA LEU A 73 0.36 2.12 0.34
C LEU A 73 0.65 3.29 -0.59
N ILE A 74 0.56 4.53 -0.14
CA ILE A 74 0.85 5.71 -0.96
C ILE A 74 2.32 5.72 -1.40
N ILE A 75 3.25 5.49 -0.47
CA ILE A 75 4.69 5.44 -0.76
C ILE A 75 4.99 4.30 -1.76
N THR A 76 4.46 3.11 -1.47
CA THR A 76 4.73 1.92 -2.28
C THR A 76 4.06 1.99 -3.64
N LEU A 77 2.83 2.48 -3.75
CA LEU A 77 2.14 2.52 -5.04
C LEU A 77 2.45 3.77 -5.85
N GLY A 78 2.73 4.89 -5.19
CA GLY A 78 2.99 6.18 -5.82
C GLY A 78 4.46 6.42 -6.15
N PHE A 79 5.36 6.24 -5.18
CA PHE A 79 6.69 6.83 -5.24
C PHE A 79 7.83 5.85 -5.49
N LEU A 80 7.72 4.61 -5.01
CA LEU A 80 8.79 3.64 -5.21
C LEU A 80 8.84 3.14 -6.66
N ASP A 81 10.02 2.76 -7.14
CA ASP A 81 10.19 2.11 -8.45
C ASP A 81 9.91 0.61 -8.40
N GLY A 82 9.74 0.02 -9.57
CA GLY A 82 9.70 -1.44 -9.78
C GLY A 82 11.10 -2.06 -9.76
N THR A 83 11.18 -3.39 -9.83
CA THR A 83 12.42 -4.12 -10.08
C THR A 83 12.98 -3.77 -11.46
N GLN A 84 14.30 -3.63 -11.56
CA GLN A 84 14.99 -3.42 -12.84
C GLN A 84 15.15 -4.76 -13.57
N GLY A 85 14.98 -4.75 -14.90
CA GLY A 85 15.02 -5.95 -15.73
C GLY A 85 13.77 -6.84 -15.63
N PRO A 86 13.75 -7.99 -16.33
CA PRO A 86 12.63 -8.95 -16.30
C PRO A 86 12.32 -9.45 -14.87
N ASN A 87 11.04 -9.69 -14.57
CA ASN A 87 10.60 -10.28 -13.30
C ASN A 87 9.72 -11.53 -13.52
N ARG A 88 9.28 -12.19 -12.43
CA ARG A 88 8.47 -13.44 -12.54
C ARG A 88 7.10 -13.25 -13.22
N PHE A 89 6.68 -12.01 -13.43
CA PHE A 89 5.40 -11.65 -14.04
C PHE A 89 5.55 -11.17 -15.49
N GLY A 90 6.78 -11.03 -16.00
CA GLY A 90 7.07 -10.75 -17.41
C GLY A 90 8.30 -9.86 -17.65
N PRO A 91 8.60 -9.57 -18.93
CA PRO A 91 9.67 -8.65 -19.31
C PRO A 91 9.41 -7.22 -18.82
N SER A 92 10.48 -6.47 -18.51
CA SER A 92 10.34 -5.07 -18.13
C SER A 92 9.90 -4.21 -19.33
N PRO A 93 8.88 -3.35 -19.19
CA PRO A 93 8.46 -2.42 -20.24
C PRO A 93 9.53 -1.38 -20.59
N LYS A 94 10.52 -1.18 -19.70
CA LYS A 94 11.56 -0.16 -19.84
C LYS A 94 12.74 -0.62 -20.71
N GLY A 95 12.66 -1.78 -21.38
CA GLY A 95 13.71 -2.23 -22.30
C GLY A 95 15.06 -2.34 -21.61
N GLY A 96 15.12 -3.10 -20.52
CA GLY A 96 16.36 -3.35 -19.78
C GLY A 96 16.83 -4.77 -20.02
N GLU A 97 17.27 -5.03 -21.24
CA GLU A 97 18.17 -6.12 -21.60
C GLU A 97 19.40 -5.40 -22.17
N ASP A 98 20.57 -5.56 -21.54
CA ASP A 98 21.89 -5.25 -22.12
C ASP A 98 22.61 -3.90 -21.92
N ASP A 99 22.19 -2.97 -21.05
CA ASP A 99 22.98 -1.74 -20.80
C ASP A 99 24.32 -1.97 -20.04
N GLY A 100 24.56 -3.18 -19.54
CA GLY A 100 25.81 -3.58 -18.87
C GLY A 100 26.83 -4.31 -19.73
N ALA A 101 26.46 -4.74 -20.94
CA ALA A 101 27.30 -5.61 -21.79
C ALA A 101 28.00 -4.85 -22.94
N VAL A 102 27.70 -3.56 -23.15
CA VAL A 102 28.16 -2.81 -24.35
C VAL A 102 29.23 -1.74 -24.04
N SER A 103 29.81 -1.68 -22.82
CA SER A 103 30.87 -0.69 -22.50
C SER A 103 32.28 -1.26 -22.30
N VAL A 104 32.53 -2.52 -22.64
CA VAL A 104 33.88 -3.09 -22.66
C VAL A 104 34.17 -3.71 -24.02
N GLY A 105 34.38 -2.86 -25.01
CA GLY A 105 34.89 -3.18 -26.34
C GLY A 105 35.99 -2.20 -26.73
#